data_AF-A0A0F9CN97-F1
#
_entry.id   AF-A0A0F9CN97-F1
#
_cell.length_a   1.000
_cell.length_b   1.000
_cell.length_c   1.000
_cell.angle_alpha   90.00
_cell.angle_beta   90.00
_cell.angle_gamma   90.00
#
_symmetry.space_group_name_H-M   'P 1'
#
loop_
_entity.id
_entity.type
_entity.pdbx_description
1 polymer ?
#
loop_
_entity_poly.entity_id
_entity_poly.type
_entity_poly.pdbx_seq_one_letter_code
_entity_poly.pdbx_strand_id
1 'polypeptide(L)' 'MAKVPGHGPLNAKIVLVGEAPGEQEDRQGLPFVGGSGQLLTSMLMSVGLDRRDCY' A
#
# COMPACT_ATOMS: atom_id res chain seq x y z
N MET A 1 -7.48 17.14 3.86
CA MET A 1 -6.88 16.05 3.08
C MET A 1 -5.39 16.27 3.01
N ALA A 2 -4.63 15.50 3.79
CA ALA A 2 -3.19 15.43 3.60
C ALA A 2 -2.94 14.62 2.31
N LYS A 3 -1.92 14.98 1.52
CA LYS A 3 -1.54 14.14 0.37
C LYS A 3 -0.90 12.86 0.89
N VAL A 4 -1.35 11.71 0.40
CA VAL A 4 -0.70 10.42 0.65
C VAL A 4 0.10 10.05 -0.60
N PRO A 5 1.43 10.19 -0.59
CA PRO A 5 2.26 9.80 -1.71
C PRO A 5 2.36 8.27 -1.83
N GLY A 6 2.73 7.79 -3.01
CA GLY A 6 3.15 6.39 -3.20
C GLY A 6 4.33 6.03 -2.30
N HIS A 7 4.47 4.76 -1.94
CA HIS A 7 5.46 4.30 -0.98
C HIS A 7 6.02 2.94 -1.36
N GLY A 8 7.33 2.91 -1.60
CA GLY A 8 8.07 1.67 -1.83
C GLY A 8 9.42 1.93 -2.49
N PRO A 9 10.13 0.87 -2.88
CA PRO A 9 11.39 0.98 -3.60
C PRO A 9 11.21 1.61 -4.98
N LEU A 10 12.08 2.55 -5.36
CA LEU A 10 12.04 3.17 -6.70
C LEU A 10 12.37 2.19 -7.84
N ASN A 11 12.96 1.04 -7.51
CA ASN A 11 13.27 -0.05 -8.42
C ASN A 11 12.31 -1.24 -8.29
N ALA A 12 11.14 -1.06 -7.66
CA ALA A 12 10.14 -2.10 -7.53
C ALA A 12 9.71 -2.61 -8.92
N LYS A 13 9.51 -3.93 -9.03
CA LYS A 13 9.03 -4.57 -10.26
C LYS A 13 7.50 -4.56 -10.37
N ILE A 14 6.82 -4.29 -9.25
CA ILE A 14 5.37 -4.30 -9.11
C ILE A 14 4.95 -2.97 -8.50
N VAL A 15 3.94 -2.34 -9.09
CA VAL A 15 3.30 -1.12 -8.58
C VAL A 15 1.86 -1.44 -8.22
N LEU A 16 1.42 -1.02 -7.02
CA LEU A 16 0.08 -1.21 -6.51
C LEU A 16 -0.65 0.14 -6.52
N VAL A 17 -1.70 0.24 -7.35
CA VAL A 17 -2.50 1.46 -7.47
C VAL A 17 -3.88 1.22 -6.89
N GLY A 18 -4.19 1.95 -5.80
CA GLY A 18 -5.54 2.00 -5.21
C GLY A 18 -6.39 3.12 -5.84
N GLU A 19 -7.62 3.27 -5.35
CA GLU A 19 -8.54 4.31 -5.81
C GLU A 19 -8.20 5.69 -5.22
N ALA A 20 -8.30 5.82 -3.90
CA ALA A 20 -8.02 7.04 -3.15
C ALA A 20 -7.64 6.69 -1.69
N PRO A 21 -6.95 7.60 -0.97
CA PRO A 21 -6.69 7.43 0.46
C PRO A 21 -7.98 7.33 1.29
N GLY A 22 -8.03 6.38 2.22
CA GLY A 22 -9.06 6.30 3.24
C GLY A 22 -8.69 7.09 4.50
N GLU A 23 -9.53 7.01 5.54
CA GLU A 23 -9.31 7.72 6.81
C GLU A 23 -7.95 7.37 7.46
N GLN A 24 -7.58 6.09 7.45
CA GLN A 24 -6.34 5.63 8.08
C GLN A 24 -5.10 6.11 7.32
N GLU A 25 -5.17 6.07 5.99
CA GLU A 25 -4.14 6.59 5.09
C GLU A 25 -3.99 8.11 5.27
N ASP A 26 -5.09 8.86 5.30
CA ASP A 26 -5.09 10.31 5.54
C ASP A 26 -4.49 10.66 6.90
N ARG A 27 -4.80 9.88 7.93
CA ARG A 27 -4.28 10.08 9.29
C ARG A 27 -2.79 9.79 9.40
N GLN A 28 -2.29 8.78 8.69
CA GLN A 28 -0.91 8.30 8.82
C GLN A 28 0.02 8.81 7.71
N GLY A 29 -0.52 9.35 6.62
CA GLY A 29 0.27 9.76 5.45
C GLY A 29 0.89 8.60 4.68
N LEU A 30 0.38 7.37 4.86
CA LEU A 30 0.92 6.15 4.25
C LEU A 30 -0.19 5.39 3.51
N PRO A 31 0.07 4.85 2.31
CA PRO A 31 -0.93 4.08 1.56
C PRO A 31 -1.11 2.68 2.16
N PHE A 32 -2.32 2.11 1.98
CA PHE A 32 -2.66 0.72 2.34
C PHE A 32 -2.41 0.36 3.82
N VAL A 33 -2.69 1.28 4.75
CA VAL A 33 -2.56 1.06 6.20
C VAL A 33 -3.88 0.70 6.89
N GLY A 34 -5.01 0.91 6.21
CA GLY A 34 -6.33 0.50 6.67
C GLY A 34 -6.63 -1.00 6.48
N GLY A 35 -7.86 -1.41 6.81
CA GLY A 35 -8.28 -2.82 6.75
C GLY A 35 -8.11 -3.47 5.38
N SER A 36 -8.47 -2.77 4.30
CA SER A 36 -8.28 -3.26 2.93
C SER A 36 -6.79 -3.43 2.58
N GLY A 37 -5.91 -2.59 3.12
CA GLY A 37 -4.46 -2.70 2.93
C GLY A 37 -3.84 -3.89 3.67
N GLN A 38 -4.38 -4.23 4.85
CA GLN A 38 -4.00 -5.44 5.59
C GLN A 38 -4.45 -6.71 4.85
N LEU A 39 -5.65 -6.71 4.27
CA LEU A 39 -6.14 -7.80 3.44
C LEU A 39 -5.27 -7.98 2.19
N LEU A 40 -4.96 -6.88 1.49
CA LEU A 40 -4.05 -6.88 0.35
C LEU A 40 -2.68 -7.46 0.72
N THR A 41 -2.11 -7.03 1.85
CA THR A 41 -0.83 -7.55 2.35
C THR A 41 -0.90 -9.07 2.57
N SER A 42 -1.98 -9.56 3.16
CA SER A 42 -2.20 -11.00 3.39
C SER A 42 -2.33 -11.78 2.08
N MET A 43 -3.02 -11.22 1.09
CA MET A 43 -3.16 -11.83 -0.23
C MET A 43 -1.83 -11.90 -0.99
N LEU A 44 -1.02 -10.84 -0.96
CA LEU A 44 0.32 -10.83 -1.56
C LEU A 44 1.20 -11.91 -0.92
N MET A 45 1.21 -11.97 0.41
CA MET A 45 1.97 -12.98 1.15
C MET A 45 1.53 -14.41 0.79
N SER A 46 0.24 -14.63 0.56
CA SER A 46 -0.29 -15.95 0.18
C SER A 46 0.22 -16.46 -1.18
N VAL A 47 0.69 -15.56 -2.05
CA VAL A 47 1.29 -15.87 -3.35
C VAL A 47 2.81 -15.65 -3.39
N GLY A 48 3.45 -15.50 -2.22
CA GLY A 48 4.89 -15.35 -2.10
C GLY A 48 5.43 -13.96 -2.45
N LEU A 49 4.57 -12.93 -2.43
CA LEU A 49 4.96 -11.54 -2.63
C LEU A 49 4.94 -10.77 -1.30
N ASP A 50 5.98 -9.98 -1.04
CA ASP A 50 6.00 -9.05 0.09
C ASP A 50 5.58 -7.66 -0.40
N ARG A 51 4.67 -7.00 0.34
CA ARG A 51 4.26 -5.62 0.04
C ARG A 51 5.45 -4.65 0.08
N ARG A 52 6.49 -4.96 0.86
CA ARG A 52 7.72 -4.16 0.97
C ARG A 52 8.55 -4.14 -0.33
N ASP A 53 8.32 -5.09 -1.24
CA ASP A 53 8.98 -5.16 -2.54
C ASP A 53 8.17 -4.47 -3.66
N CYS A 54 6.99 -3.94 -3.32
CA CYS A 54 6.10 -3.21 -4.23
C CYS A 54 6.23 -1.69 -4.02
N TYR A 55 5.80 -0.92 -5.02
CA TYR A 55 5.65 0.54 -4.94
C TYR A 55 4.20 0.98 -4.92
#